data_AF-A0A3A2ZP52-F1
#
_entry.id   AF-A0A3A2ZP52-F1
#
_cell.length_a   1.000
_cell.length_b   1.000
_cell.length_c   1.000
_cell.angle_alpha   90.00
_cell.angle_beta   90.00
_cell.angle_gamma   90.00
#
_symmetry.space_group_name_H-M   'P 1'
#
loop_
_entity.id
_entity.type
_entity.pdbx_description
1 polymer ?
#
loop_
_entity_poly.entity_id
_entity_poly.type
_entity_poly.pdbx_seq_one_letter_code
_entity_poly.pdbx_strand_id
1 'polypeptide(L)'
;MRRLVFTQSIFSLFALFYTVSAAWALPSVAAAALRNHLPFTKTLYLNNQDKPRDDTQYIFQNQYQHPVIMDEYPPNTVVPTSTPPPEDIDHQSKSMGPIVADVLPKIKWINIFASLTRDFEDIASRLNDSSRNVTVLAPRNSAIQGLPRKPWENPEDYEAFGEANAYSGSEGEDRARKNLRRFVEAHLIPASPWRKDDEVGTLGGGKLKWYKEGEKIYIHPGGIEVDHIAAQVSNGEVWVLNGVVNYQ
;
A
#
# COMPACT_ATOMS: atom_id res chain seq x y z
N MET A 1 -17.32 28.95 -68.66
CA MET A 1 -17.77 28.03 -69.73
C MET A 1 -17.07 26.68 -69.55
N ARG A 2 -17.86 25.60 -69.51
CA ARG A 2 -17.58 24.19 -69.82
C ARG A 2 -16.75 23.31 -68.85
N ARG A 3 -17.40 22.19 -68.52
CA ARG A 3 -17.05 21.00 -67.72
C ARG A 3 -16.27 19.96 -68.55
N LEU A 4 -15.65 18.98 -67.89
CA LEU A 4 -15.68 17.50 -68.15
C LEU A 4 -14.69 16.85 -67.15
N VAL A 5 -15.04 16.14 -66.07
CA VAL A 5 -15.59 14.77 -65.93
C VAL A 5 -15.04 13.74 -66.91
N PHE A 6 -14.23 12.79 -66.42
CA PHE A 6 -14.04 11.48 -67.03
C PHE A 6 -14.13 10.38 -65.97
N THR A 7 -15.14 9.54 -66.14
CA THR A 7 -15.50 8.34 -65.40
C THR A 7 -14.88 7.11 -66.06
N GLN A 8 -14.44 6.10 -65.29
CA GLN A 8 -14.63 4.70 -65.68
C GLN A 8 -14.82 3.80 -64.44
N SER A 9 -15.99 3.16 -64.41
CA SER A 9 -16.33 1.94 -63.68
C SER A 9 -16.13 0.73 -64.60
N ILE A 10 -15.91 -0.47 -64.04
CA ILE A 10 -16.43 -1.81 -64.43
C ILE A 10 -15.69 -2.84 -63.53
N PHE A 11 -16.30 -3.45 -62.51
CA PHE A 11 -17.26 -4.57 -62.47
C PHE A 11 -16.67 -5.98 -62.70
N SER A 12 -16.87 -6.82 -61.67
CA SER A 12 -17.22 -8.25 -61.66
C SER A 12 -16.19 -9.18 -61.01
N LEU A 13 -16.48 -9.94 -59.93
CA LEU A 13 -17.54 -10.91 -59.57
C LEU A 13 -16.89 -12.30 -59.53
N PHE A 14 -16.74 -12.89 -58.33
CA PHE A 14 -16.80 -14.34 -58.16
C PHE A 14 -17.35 -14.66 -56.76
N ALA A 15 -18.51 -15.30 -56.76
CA ALA A 15 -19.18 -15.89 -55.61
C ALA A 15 -19.18 -17.42 -55.79
N LEU A 16 -18.99 -18.17 -54.70
CA LEU A 16 -19.48 -19.54 -54.47
C LEU A 16 -19.09 -19.93 -53.02
N PHE A 17 -20.00 -19.85 -52.05
CA PHE A 17 -20.95 -20.88 -51.59
C PHE A 17 -20.30 -22.17 -51.10
N TYR A 18 -20.35 -22.40 -49.77
CA TYR A 18 -20.71 -23.71 -49.20
C TYR A 18 -21.46 -23.51 -47.86
N THR A 19 -22.73 -23.90 -47.85
CA THR A 19 -23.61 -24.09 -46.69
C THR A 19 -23.82 -25.58 -46.48
N VAL A 20 -23.79 -26.10 -45.25
CA VAL A 20 -24.66 -27.20 -44.81
C VAL A 20 -24.96 -27.06 -43.31
N SER A 21 -26.26 -26.99 -43.00
CA SER A 21 -26.87 -27.05 -41.68
C SER A 21 -26.94 -28.48 -41.13
N ALA A 22 -26.99 -28.63 -39.80
CA ALA A 22 -27.70 -29.74 -39.17
C ALA A 22 -28.25 -29.31 -37.80
N ALA A 23 -29.55 -29.00 -37.79
CA ALA A 23 -30.38 -28.91 -36.60
C ALA A 23 -30.81 -30.33 -36.18
N TRP A 24 -30.80 -30.64 -34.89
CA TRP A 24 -31.46 -31.82 -34.34
C TRP A 24 -32.36 -31.39 -33.18
N ALA A 25 -33.65 -31.69 -33.33
CA ALA A 25 -34.71 -31.50 -32.35
C ALA A 25 -34.86 -32.75 -31.46
N LEU A 26 -35.40 -32.53 -30.27
CA LEU A 26 -35.73 -33.53 -29.23
C LEU A 26 -36.89 -34.46 -29.63
N PRO A 27 -37.07 -35.56 -28.88
CA PRO A 27 -38.39 -35.86 -28.34
C PRO A 27 -38.40 -36.21 -26.84
N SER A 28 -39.51 -35.86 -26.19
CA SER A 28 -39.89 -36.17 -24.82
C SER A 28 -40.38 -37.61 -24.64
N VAL A 29 -40.04 -38.26 -23.52
CA VAL A 29 -40.85 -39.34 -22.93
C VAL A 29 -40.83 -39.21 -21.40
N ALA A 30 -42.00 -39.11 -20.80
CA ALA A 30 -42.23 -39.26 -19.38
C ALA A 30 -42.21 -40.75 -19.01
N ALA A 31 -41.51 -41.11 -17.94
CA ALA A 31 -41.73 -42.37 -17.23
C ALA A 31 -41.36 -42.21 -15.74
N ALA A 32 -42.36 -42.43 -14.91
CA ALA A 32 -42.26 -42.47 -13.45
C ALA A 32 -41.63 -43.80 -12.98
N ALA A 33 -40.74 -43.73 -11.99
CA ALA A 33 -40.45 -44.81 -11.04
C ALA A 33 -39.73 -44.19 -9.82
N LEU A 34 -40.43 -43.94 -8.71
CA LEU A 34 -40.59 -44.80 -7.53
C LEU A 34 -39.30 -45.00 -6.70
N ARG A 35 -39.38 -44.50 -5.46
CA ARG A 35 -38.66 -44.89 -4.23
C ARG A 35 -37.13 -44.93 -4.27
N ASN A 36 -36.52 -44.05 -3.47
CA ASN A 36 -35.99 -44.47 -2.17
C ASN A 36 -35.81 -43.26 -1.24
N HIS A 37 -36.46 -43.35 -0.08
CA HIS A 37 -36.12 -42.58 1.10
C HIS A 37 -34.65 -42.86 1.44
N LEU A 38 -33.81 -41.83 1.40
CA LEU A 38 -32.51 -41.81 2.07
C LEU A 38 -32.45 -40.56 2.95
N PRO A 39 -31.90 -40.69 4.16
CA PRO A 39 -32.20 -39.78 5.26
C PRO A 39 -31.46 -38.46 5.12
N PHE A 40 -32.16 -37.41 5.57
CA PHE A 40 -31.63 -36.14 6.01
C PHE A 40 -30.34 -36.36 6.82
N THR A 41 -29.19 -36.06 6.21
CA THR A 41 -27.90 -36.11 6.89
C THR A 41 -27.88 -35.05 7.97
N LYS A 42 -27.83 -35.53 9.20
CA LYS A 42 -27.57 -34.80 10.44
C LYS A 42 -26.21 -34.11 10.35
N THR A 43 -26.17 -32.85 9.91
CA THR A 43 -25.05 -31.95 10.18
C THR A 43 -25.15 -31.45 11.61
N LEU A 44 -24.39 -32.04 12.54
CA LEU A 44 -24.09 -31.42 13.83
C LEU A 44 -22.65 -31.72 14.24
N TYR A 45 -21.84 -30.66 14.12
CA TYR A 45 -20.63 -30.32 14.86
C TYR A 45 -19.54 -31.39 14.98
N LEU A 46 -18.63 -31.41 13.99
CA LEU A 46 -17.24 -31.72 14.30
C LEU A 46 -16.62 -30.51 14.99
N ASN A 47 -16.05 -30.80 16.15
CA ASN A 47 -15.37 -29.89 17.05
C ASN A 47 -14.14 -29.27 16.36
N ASN A 48 -14.21 -28.00 15.98
CA ASN A 48 -13.06 -27.22 15.49
C ASN A 48 -12.18 -26.76 16.67
N GLN A 49 -11.63 -27.71 17.43
CA GLN A 49 -10.73 -27.39 18.54
C GLN A 49 -9.23 -27.58 18.27
N ASP A 50 -8.84 -27.93 17.05
CA ASP A 50 -7.42 -28.06 16.67
C ASP A 50 -7.04 -27.19 15.46
N LYS A 51 -7.48 -25.92 15.44
CA LYS A 51 -6.76 -24.90 14.67
C LYS A 51 -5.66 -24.36 15.59
N PRO A 52 -4.36 -24.46 15.26
CA PRO A 52 -3.32 -23.84 16.05
C PRO A 52 -3.66 -22.35 16.18
N ARG A 53 -3.71 -21.85 17.41
CA ARG A 53 -3.95 -20.45 17.69
C ARG A 53 -2.78 -19.66 17.08
N ASP A 54 -3.11 -18.76 16.17
CA ASP A 54 -2.16 -17.88 15.52
C ASP A 54 -1.81 -16.74 16.49
N ASP A 55 -0.92 -17.04 17.44
CA ASP A 55 -0.49 -16.12 18.48
C ASP A 55 0.28 -14.92 17.91
N THR A 56 0.79 -15.05 16.68
CA THR A 56 1.45 -14.00 15.91
C THR A 56 0.53 -12.81 15.65
N GLN A 57 -0.75 -13.06 15.32
CA GLN A 57 -1.72 -11.97 15.12
C GLN A 57 -1.96 -11.15 16.39
N TYR A 58 -1.90 -11.78 17.56
CA TYR A 58 -2.08 -11.09 18.84
C TYR A 58 -0.88 -10.21 19.21
N ILE A 59 0.35 -10.66 18.95
CA ILE A 59 1.56 -9.86 19.20
C ILE A 59 1.57 -8.62 18.29
N PHE A 60 1.29 -8.80 16.99
CA PHE A 60 1.28 -7.68 16.06
C PHE A 60 0.10 -6.72 16.30
N GLN A 61 -1.13 -7.22 16.55
CA GLN A 61 -2.26 -6.32 16.85
C GLN A 61 -2.04 -5.53 18.14
N ASN A 62 -1.49 -6.14 19.19
CA ASN A 62 -1.20 -5.43 20.43
C ASN A 62 -0.10 -4.38 20.27
N GLN A 63 0.94 -4.63 19.47
CA GLN A 63 2.02 -3.65 19.26
C GLN A 63 1.53 -2.35 18.59
N TYR A 64 0.45 -2.39 17.80
CA TYR A 64 -0.17 -1.20 17.19
C TYR A 64 -1.38 -0.67 17.97
N GLN A 65 -1.81 -1.34 19.05
CA GLN A 65 -2.87 -0.91 19.96
C GLN A 65 -2.27 -0.45 21.30
N HIS A 66 -1.40 0.55 21.27
CA HIS A 66 -1.10 1.30 22.50
C HIS A 66 -2.09 2.47 22.61
N PRO A 67 -3.04 2.48 23.57
CA PRO A 67 -3.74 3.71 23.91
C PRO A 67 -2.71 4.72 24.45
N VAL A 68 -2.77 5.96 23.94
CA VAL A 68 -1.99 7.07 24.50
C VAL A 68 -2.55 7.32 25.90
N ILE A 69 -1.83 6.85 26.94
CA ILE A 69 -2.12 7.23 28.32
C ILE A 69 -1.88 8.74 28.39
N MET A 70 -2.95 9.52 28.51
CA MET A 70 -2.87 10.92 28.94
C MET A 70 -2.86 10.93 30.47
N ASP A 71 -1.67 11.07 31.04
CA ASP A 71 -1.37 11.47 32.42
C ASP A 71 -0.05 12.25 32.30
N GLU A 72 0.23 13.41 32.88
CA GLU A 72 -0.45 14.31 33.81
C GLU A 72 0.46 15.57 33.83
N TYR A 73 -0.09 16.77 34.06
CA TYR A 73 0.69 18.02 34.10
C TYR A 73 1.78 17.97 35.19
N PRO A 74 3.04 18.38 34.94
CA PRO A 74 4.01 18.52 36.03
C PRO A 74 3.74 19.82 36.82
N PRO A 75 3.75 19.78 38.17
CA PRO A 75 3.67 20.99 38.98
C PRO A 75 5.02 21.73 39.02
N ASN A 76 4.93 23.05 39.11
CA ASN A 76 6.02 24.03 39.31
C ASN A 76 7.21 23.48 40.12
N THR A 77 8.41 23.58 39.54
CA THR A 77 9.68 23.50 40.28
C THR A 77 10.50 24.77 40.03
N VAL A 78 11.12 25.24 41.10
CA VAL A 78 11.63 26.58 41.38
C VAL A 78 12.96 26.86 40.66
N VAL A 79 13.15 28.11 40.22
CA VAL A 79 14.38 28.67 39.63
C VAL A 79 15.50 28.79 40.69
N PRO A 80 16.78 28.64 40.31
CA PRO A 80 17.82 29.51 40.87
C PRO A 80 18.62 30.26 39.80
N THR A 81 18.94 31.50 40.12
CA THR A 81 19.61 32.53 39.31
C THR A 81 21.13 32.48 39.42
N SER A 82 21.77 32.94 38.33
CA SER A 82 23.09 33.61 38.18
C SER A 82 24.41 32.81 38.14
N THR A 83 25.02 32.79 36.96
CA THR A 83 26.46 33.07 36.69
C THR A 83 26.63 33.52 35.22
N PRO A 84 27.33 34.63 34.87
CA PRO A 84 27.75 34.96 33.49
C PRO A 84 29.29 34.85 33.30
N PRO A 85 29.86 35.07 32.08
CA PRO A 85 29.90 34.24 30.86
C PRO A 85 31.35 33.73 30.55
N PRO A 86 31.61 33.05 29.40
CA PRO A 86 32.25 33.81 28.32
C PRO A 86 31.71 33.51 26.91
N GLU A 87 32.04 34.45 26.03
CA GLU A 87 31.64 34.62 24.64
C GLU A 87 32.10 33.49 23.69
N ASP A 88 31.38 33.44 22.56
CA ASP A 88 31.73 32.82 21.27
C ASP A 88 31.80 31.29 21.17
N ILE A 89 30.65 30.67 20.93
CA ILE A 89 30.54 29.72 19.82
C ILE A 89 29.25 30.02 19.04
N ASP A 90 29.40 30.79 17.96
CA ASP A 90 28.46 30.80 16.84
C ASP A 90 28.44 29.41 16.19
N HIS A 91 27.71 28.49 16.81
CA HIS A 91 27.10 27.41 16.06
C HIS A 91 25.82 27.98 15.50
N GLN A 92 25.93 28.46 14.27
CA GLN A 92 24.87 28.68 13.31
C GLN A 92 24.08 27.36 13.16
N SER A 93 23.34 26.94 14.18
CA SER A 93 22.38 25.85 14.11
C SER A 93 21.23 26.40 13.29
N LYS A 94 21.35 26.23 11.99
CA LYS A 94 20.28 26.43 11.03
C LYS A 94 19.18 25.43 11.42
N SER A 95 18.38 25.73 12.47
CA SER A 95 17.17 24.96 12.78
C SER A 95 16.15 25.33 11.72
N MET A 96 16.38 24.73 10.56
CA MET A 96 15.73 24.95 9.28
C MET A 96 14.38 24.26 9.36
N GLY A 97 13.40 24.86 10.04
CA GLY A 97 12.03 24.37 10.13
C GLY A 97 11.85 22.93 10.67
N PRO A 98 10.61 22.43 10.76
CA PRO A 98 10.36 21.02 11.01
C PRO A 98 10.89 20.15 9.85
N ILE A 99 11.22 18.90 10.16
CA ILE A 99 11.58 17.85 9.19
C ILE A 99 10.49 16.77 9.09
N VAL A 100 10.63 15.83 8.16
CA VAL A 100 9.66 14.74 7.95
C VAL A 100 9.43 13.92 9.22
N ALA A 101 10.50 13.58 9.95
CA ALA A 101 10.40 12.83 11.22
C ALA A 101 9.56 13.55 12.28
N ASP A 102 9.52 14.89 12.28
CA ASP A 102 8.75 15.68 13.24
C ASP A 102 7.25 15.71 12.95
N VAL A 103 6.87 15.61 11.66
CA VAL A 103 5.49 15.79 11.21
C VAL A 103 4.77 14.47 10.99
N LEU A 104 5.48 13.42 10.56
CA LEU A 104 4.88 12.14 10.20
C LEU A 104 4.04 11.52 11.34
N PRO A 105 4.51 11.48 12.62
CA PRO A 105 3.75 10.89 13.72
C PRO A 105 2.52 11.71 14.15
N LYS A 106 2.38 12.96 13.68
CA LYS A 106 1.28 13.86 14.06
C LYS A 106 0.04 13.68 13.17
N ILE A 107 0.18 12.98 12.04
CA ILE A 107 -0.85 12.83 11.01
C ILE A 107 -1.69 11.57 11.29
N LYS A 108 -2.79 11.73 12.03
CA LYS A 108 -3.59 10.62 12.59
C LYS A 108 -4.04 9.55 11.57
N TRP A 109 -4.40 9.96 10.36
CA TRP A 109 -4.93 9.05 9.34
C TRP A 109 -3.86 8.22 8.63
N ILE A 110 -2.56 8.41 8.92
CA ILE A 110 -1.46 7.57 8.41
C ILE A 110 -0.66 6.88 9.54
N ASN A 111 -1.16 6.88 10.77
CA ASN A 111 -0.43 6.38 11.94
C ASN A 111 0.11 4.95 11.78
N ILE A 112 -0.60 4.06 11.09
CA ILE A 112 -0.11 2.69 10.83
C ILE A 112 1.16 2.73 9.98
N PHE A 113 1.20 3.55 8.93
CA PHE A 113 2.40 3.70 8.12
C PHE A 113 3.51 4.41 8.90
N ALA A 114 3.17 5.47 9.62
CA ALA A 114 4.13 6.24 10.40
C ALA A 114 4.84 5.38 11.45
N SER A 115 4.14 4.45 12.13
CA SER A 115 4.78 3.53 13.07
C SER A 115 5.78 2.60 12.38
N LEU A 116 5.42 2.03 11.21
CA LEU A 116 6.29 1.13 10.46
C LEU A 116 7.61 1.78 10.04
N THR A 117 7.61 3.09 9.74
CA THR A 117 8.86 3.79 9.38
C THR A 117 9.89 3.82 10.50
N ARG A 118 9.45 3.73 11.76
CA ARG A 118 10.30 3.79 12.95
C ARG A 118 10.90 2.43 13.32
N ASP A 119 10.31 1.34 12.82
CA ASP A 119 10.78 -0.02 13.09
C ASP A 119 12.08 -0.37 12.34
N PHE A 120 12.48 0.48 11.38
CA PHE A 120 13.68 0.28 10.56
C PHE A 120 14.65 1.45 10.71
N GLU A 121 15.78 1.21 11.37
CA GLU A 121 16.75 2.25 11.73
C GLU A 121 17.21 3.09 10.52
N ASP A 122 17.57 2.47 9.39
CA ASP A 122 18.02 3.21 8.20
C ASP A 122 16.95 4.17 7.65
N ILE A 123 15.68 3.78 7.79
CA ILE A 123 14.54 4.57 7.34
C ILE A 123 14.33 5.72 8.32
N ALA A 124 14.24 5.43 9.62
CA ALA A 124 14.11 6.44 10.67
C ALA A 124 15.24 7.48 10.60
N SER A 125 16.49 7.02 10.51
CA SER A 125 17.66 7.86 10.35
C SER A 125 17.59 8.73 9.09
N ARG A 126 17.13 8.21 7.95
CA ARG A 126 16.96 9.02 6.73
C ARG A 126 15.89 10.09 6.89
N LEU A 127 14.74 9.77 7.49
CA LEU A 127 13.66 10.74 7.70
C LEU A 127 14.07 11.84 8.69
N ASN A 128 14.99 11.53 9.60
CA ASN A 128 15.56 12.44 10.58
C ASN A 128 16.74 13.29 10.04
N ASP A 129 17.31 12.93 8.89
CA ASP A 129 18.46 13.62 8.30
C ASP A 129 17.99 14.81 7.46
N SER A 130 18.30 16.03 7.92
CA SER A 130 17.91 17.27 7.26
C SER A 130 18.61 17.50 5.91
N SER A 131 19.69 16.77 5.63
CA SER A 131 20.43 16.87 4.36
C SER A 131 19.90 15.93 3.28
N ARG A 132 19.02 14.97 3.65
CA ARG A 132 18.53 13.93 2.75
C ARG A 132 17.07 14.15 2.40
N ASN A 133 16.85 14.72 1.22
CA ASN A 133 15.50 14.96 0.73
C ASN A 133 14.72 13.65 0.52
N VAL A 134 13.44 13.67 0.88
CA VAL A 134 12.53 12.54 0.74
C VAL A 134 11.09 13.00 0.50
N THR A 135 10.38 12.37 -0.43
CA THR A 135 8.93 12.46 -0.53
C THR A 135 8.33 11.16 -0.01
N VAL A 136 7.55 11.26 1.07
CA VAL A 136 6.88 10.14 1.72
C VAL A 136 5.48 9.98 1.15
N LEU A 137 5.23 8.84 0.53
CA LEU A 137 3.93 8.46 -0.02
C LEU A 137 3.18 7.66 1.04
N ALA A 138 2.50 8.32 1.97
CA ALA A 138 1.89 7.68 3.13
C ALA A 138 0.45 7.20 2.83
N PRO A 139 0.20 5.87 2.72
CA PRO A 139 -1.15 5.35 2.58
C PRO A 139 -1.98 5.64 3.84
N ARG A 140 -3.25 6.01 3.65
CA ARG A 140 -4.19 6.12 4.77
C ARG A 140 -4.33 4.78 5.50
N ASN A 141 -4.63 4.84 6.79
CA ASN A 141 -4.91 3.66 7.60
C ASN A 141 -5.98 2.77 6.95
N SER A 142 -7.03 3.36 6.37
CA SER A 142 -8.08 2.63 5.65
C SER A 142 -7.56 1.94 4.38
N ALA A 143 -6.59 2.51 3.68
CA ALA A 143 -5.98 1.89 2.51
C ALA A 143 -5.15 0.66 2.89
N ILE A 144 -4.38 0.72 3.99
CA ILE A 144 -3.62 -0.43 4.52
C ILE A 144 -4.56 -1.51 5.05
N GLN A 145 -5.57 -1.13 5.82
CA GLN A 145 -6.55 -2.07 6.40
C GLN A 145 -7.41 -2.75 5.34
N GLY A 146 -7.67 -2.07 4.22
CA GLY A 146 -8.43 -2.59 3.08
C GLY A 146 -7.61 -3.48 2.14
N LEU A 147 -6.33 -3.74 2.40
CA LEU A 147 -5.54 -4.64 1.58
C LEU A 147 -6.09 -6.08 1.66
N PRO A 148 -6.06 -6.83 0.54
CA PRO A 148 -6.53 -8.22 0.51
C PRO A 148 -5.65 -9.17 1.33
N ARG A 149 -4.39 -8.78 1.54
CA ARG A 149 -3.40 -9.45 2.38
C ARG A 149 -2.67 -8.44 3.24
N LYS A 150 -2.09 -8.89 4.34
CA LYS A 150 -1.34 -8.02 5.23
C LYS A 150 0.01 -7.62 4.59
N PRO A 151 0.56 -6.42 4.90
CA PRO A 151 1.84 -5.98 4.33
C PRO A 151 3.05 -6.88 4.62
N TRP A 152 2.99 -7.67 5.69
CA TRP A 152 4.05 -8.61 6.07
C TRP A 152 3.93 -9.98 5.39
N GLU A 153 2.79 -10.27 4.76
CA GLU A 153 2.54 -11.53 4.07
C GLU A 153 3.02 -11.42 2.62
N ASN A 154 3.66 -12.46 2.09
CA ASN A 154 4.11 -12.61 0.72
C ASN A 154 3.60 -13.98 0.21
N PRO A 155 2.88 -14.03 -0.91
CA PRO A 155 2.44 -15.28 -1.53
C PRO A 155 3.57 -16.31 -1.71
N GLU A 156 4.77 -15.87 -2.08
CA GLU A 156 5.92 -16.76 -2.30
C GLU A 156 6.37 -17.46 -1.01
N ASP A 157 6.21 -16.83 0.15
CA ASP A 157 6.54 -17.45 1.44
C ASP A 157 5.55 -18.58 1.76
N TYR A 158 4.27 -18.42 1.40
CA TYR A 158 3.29 -19.50 1.58
C TYR A 158 3.54 -20.66 0.62
N GLU A 159 3.95 -20.38 -0.62
CA GLU A 159 4.33 -21.41 -1.58
C GLU A 159 5.56 -22.21 -1.10
N ALA A 160 6.53 -21.53 -0.48
CA ALA A 160 7.76 -22.16 -0.01
C ALA A 160 7.62 -22.90 1.32
N PHE A 161 6.87 -22.36 2.28
CA PHE A 161 6.86 -22.83 3.67
C PHE A 161 5.49 -23.35 4.14
N GLY A 162 4.42 -23.08 3.38
CA GLY A 162 3.04 -23.43 3.73
C GLY A 162 2.40 -22.47 4.75
N GLU A 163 1.07 -22.47 4.80
CA GLU A 163 0.27 -21.55 5.63
C GLU A 163 0.66 -21.55 7.11
N ALA A 164 0.95 -22.72 7.68
CA ALA A 164 1.25 -22.85 9.11
C ALA A 164 2.68 -22.40 9.49
N ASN A 165 3.63 -22.42 8.55
CA ASN A 165 5.05 -22.21 8.85
C ASN A 165 5.65 -20.95 8.22
N ALA A 166 4.98 -20.34 7.24
CA ALA A 166 5.50 -19.16 6.55
C ALA A 166 5.94 -18.04 7.51
N TYR A 167 5.17 -17.82 8.58
CA TYR A 167 5.43 -16.75 9.56
C TYR A 167 5.49 -17.23 11.01
N SER A 168 5.68 -18.52 11.26
CA SER A 168 5.84 -19.05 12.61
C SER A 168 7.31 -19.10 13.04
N GLY A 169 7.56 -18.87 14.33
CA GLY A 169 8.90 -18.85 14.91
C GLY A 169 9.76 -17.68 14.43
N SER A 170 11.01 -17.65 14.91
CA SER A 170 11.95 -16.55 14.65
C SER A 170 12.24 -16.32 13.17
N GLU A 171 12.36 -17.39 12.38
CA GLU A 171 12.61 -17.29 10.94
C GLU A 171 11.40 -16.71 10.20
N GLY A 172 10.19 -17.05 10.64
CA GLY A 172 8.94 -16.50 10.11
C GLY A 172 8.81 -15.01 10.45
N GLU A 173 9.09 -14.63 11.69
CA GLU A 173 9.13 -13.23 12.12
C GLU A 173 10.13 -12.41 11.30
N ASP A 174 11.31 -12.97 11.02
CA ASP A 174 12.32 -12.32 10.17
C ASP A 174 11.85 -12.13 8.72
N ARG A 175 11.11 -13.09 8.15
CA ARG A 175 10.50 -12.94 6.82
C ARG A 175 9.43 -11.85 6.83
N ALA A 176 8.52 -11.87 7.81
CA ALA A 176 7.50 -10.85 8.00
C ALA A 176 8.11 -9.45 8.12
N ARG A 177 9.18 -9.31 8.92
CA ARG A 177 9.91 -8.05 9.11
C ARG A 177 10.59 -7.57 7.82
N LYS A 178 11.15 -8.47 7.01
CA LYS A 178 11.71 -8.13 5.69
C LYS A 178 10.62 -7.63 4.73
N ASN A 179 9.46 -8.29 4.70
CA ASN A 179 8.34 -7.89 3.86
C ASN A 179 7.81 -6.49 4.25
N LEU A 180 7.71 -6.21 5.56
CA LEU A 180 7.37 -4.88 6.07
C LEU A 180 8.39 -3.81 5.65
N ARG A 181 9.68 -4.12 5.68
CA ARG A 181 10.71 -3.18 5.20
C ARG A 181 10.48 -2.84 3.73
N ARG A 182 10.28 -3.85 2.86
CA ARG A 182 10.03 -3.63 1.43
C ARG A 182 8.77 -2.79 1.20
N PHE A 183 7.71 -3.07 1.97
CA PHE A 183 6.50 -2.26 1.97
C PHE A 183 6.79 -0.79 2.28
N VAL A 184 7.54 -0.49 3.35
CA VAL A 184 7.88 0.90 3.70
C VAL A 184 8.76 1.54 2.63
N GLU A 185 9.80 0.87 2.18
CA GLU A 185 10.76 1.39 1.19
C GLU A 185 10.10 1.69 -0.17
N ALA A 186 9.09 0.92 -0.57
CA ALA A 186 8.29 1.19 -1.77
C ALA A 186 7.52 2.52 -1.71
N HIS A 187 7.26 3.06 -0.52
CA HIS A 187 6.53 4.30 -0.29
C HIS A 187 7.46 5.51 -0.07
N LEU A 188 8.77 5.35 -0.24
CA LEU A 188 9.75 6.42 -0.03
C LEU A 188 10.45 6.78 -1.33
N ILE A 189 10.25 8.01 -1.78
CA ILE A 189 10.94 8.59 -2.94
C ILE A 189 12.15 9.37 -2.45
N PRO A 190 13.38 9.05 -2.86
CA PRO A 190 14.61 9.68 -2.38
C PRO A 190 14.88 11.06 -3.01
N ALA A 191 13.83 11.79 -3.36
CA ALA A 191 13.89 13.11 -3.97
C ALA A 191 12.72 13.95 -3.48
N SER A 192 12.99 15.23 -3.20
CA SER A 192 11.98 16.25 -2.93
C SER A 192 12.55 17.63 -3.27
N PRO A 193 11.77 18.54 -3.91
CA PRO A 193 10.42 18.29 -4.44
C PRO A 193 10.42 17.29 -5.59
N TRP A 194 9.42 16.39 -5.62
CA TRP A 194 9.27 15.42 -6.70
C TRP A 194 8.44 16.03 -7.84
N ARG A 195 9.08 16.32 -8.96
CA ARG A 195 8.45 17.09 -10.05
C ARG A 195 7.46 16.23 -10.84
N LYS A 196 6.48 16.91 -11.43
CA LYS A 196 5.45 16.29 -12.27
C LYS A 196 6.08 15.56 -13.44
N ASP A 197 5.56 14.37 -13.74
CA ASP A 197 5.97 13.49 -14.85
C ASP A 197 7.41 12.93 -14.74
N ASP A 198 8.17 13.30 -13.70
CA ASP A 198 9.49 12.71 -13.42
C ASP A 198 9.32 11.27 -12.89
N GLU A 199 9.94 10.32 -13.58
CA GLU A 199 10.04 8.94 -13.12
C GLU A 199 11.23 8.78 -12.16
N VAL A 200 10.93 8.40 -10.91
CA VAL A 200 11.92 8.25 -9.84
C VAL A 200 11.81 6.87 -9.20
N GLY A 201 12.95 6.25 -8.92
CA GLY A 201 13.00 5.00 -8.16
C GLY A 201 12.73 5.21 -6.68
N THR A 202 11.89 4.38 -6.09
CA THR A 202 11.67 4.30 -4.64
C THR A 202 12.89 3.66 -3.98
N LEU A 203 12.98 3.77 -2.65
CA LEU A 203 14.00 3.02 -1.90
C LEU A 203 13.84 1.50 -2.08
N GLY A 204 12.62 1.02 -2.35
CA GLY A 204 12.33 -0.38 -2.64
C GLY A 204 12.63 -0.80 -4.08
N GLY A 205 13.21 0.08 -4.90
CA GLY A 205 13.61 -0.20 -6.29
C GLY A 205 12.51 -0.09 -7.35
N GLY A 206 11.25 0.04 -6.94
CA GLY A 206 10.12 0.29 -7.85
C GLY A 206 10.20 1.70 -8.45
N LYS A 207 9.81 1.88 -9.71
CA LYS A 207 9.79 3.20 -10.35
C LYS A 207 8.39 3.79 -10.35
N LEU A 208 8.27 5.02 -9.86
CA LEU A 208 7.02 5.75 -9.84
C LEU A 208 7.14 7.05 -10.63
N LYS A 209 6.02 7.51 -11.18
CA LYS A 209 5.82 8.87 -11.69
C LYS A 209 4.46 9.36 -11.23
N TRP A 210 4.25 10.67 -11.17
CA TRP A 210 2.93 11.21 -10.92
C TRP A 210 2.50 12.17 -12.02
N TYR A 211 1.19 12.21 -12.26
CA TYR A 211 0.56 13.14 -13.18
C TYR A 211 -0.66 13.80 -12.51
N LYS A 212 -1.14 14.87 -13.13
CA LYS A 212 -2.32 15.60 -12.68
C LYS A 212 -3.41 15.48 -13.72
N GLU A 213 -4.60 15.07 -13.31
CA GLU A 213 -5.81 15.00 -14.14
C GLU A 213 -6.90 15.85 -13.48
N GLY A 214 -7.26 16.96 -14.13
CA GLY A 214 -8.09 17.99 -13.51
C GLY A 214 -7.43 18.57 -12.27
N GLU A 215 -8.10 18.46 -11.12
CA GLU A 215 -7.58 18.91 -9.82
C GLU A 215 -6.88 17.79 -9.04
N LYS A 216 -7.00 16.53 -9.48
CA LYS A 216 -6.49 15.35 -8.77
C LYS A 216 -5.08 14.97 -9.22
N ILE A 217 -4.29 14.43 -8.29
CA ILE A 217 -2.96 13.90 -8.53
C ILE A 217 -3.01 12.37 -8.44
N TYR A 218 -2.33 11.69 -9.37
CA TYR A 218 -2.28 10.24 -9.44
C TYR A 218 -0.84 9.75 -9.52
N ILE A 219 -0.54 8.69 -8.75
CA ILE A 219 0.72 7.96 -8.79
C ILE A 219 0.60 6.79 -9.76
N HIS A 220 1.61 6.60 -10.61
CA HIS A 220 1.73 5.51 -11.56
C HIS A 220 3.02 4.72 -11.31
N PRO A 221 3.02 3.38 -11.46
CA PRO A 221 1.87 2.53 -11.80
C PRO A 221 0.84 2.40 -10.67
N GLY A 222 -0.35 1.90 -11.01
CA GLY A 222 -1.44 1.65 -10.06
C GLY A 222 -2.56 2.68 -10.03
N GLY A 223 -2.35 3.88 -10.58
CA GLY A 223 -3.40 4.92 -10.65
C GLY A 223 -3.87 5.36 -9.28
N ILE A 224 -2.94 5.45 -8.31
CA ILE A 224 -3.26 5.70 -6.92
C ILE A 224 -3.52 7.19 -6.73
N GLU A 225 -4.73 7.55 -6.31
CA GLU A 225 -5.09 8.93 -6.01
C GLU A 225 -4.33 9.43 -4.77
N VAL A 226 -3.67 10.57 -4.93
CA VAL A 226 -3.15 11.36 -3.80
C VAL A 226 -4.33 12.16 -3.25
N ASP A 227 -4.66 11.94 -1.98
CA ASP A 227 -5.72 12.65 -1.29
C ASP A 227 -5.35 14.13 -1.12
N HIS A 228 -4.17 14.38 -0.55
CA HIS A 228 -3.56 15.72 -0.45
C HIS A 228 -2.08 15.63 -0.05
N ILE A 229 -1.35 16.73 -0.16
CA ILE A 229 -0.01 16.90 0.41
C ILE A 229 -0.20 17.43 1.84
N ALA A 230 0.08 16.60 2.84
CA ALA A 230 -0.17 16.89 4.25
C ALA A 230 0.90 17.80 4.88
N ALA A 231 2.14 17.72 4.40
CA ALA A 231 3.23 18.55 4.89
C ALA A 231 4.27 18.79 3.80
N GLN A 232 4.83 20.01 3.80
CA GLN A 232 6.07 20.35 3.12
C GLN A 232 7.02 20.92 4.18
N VAL A 233 8.17 20.29 4.31
CA VAL A 233 9.13 20.47 5.41
C VAL A 233 10.53 20.60 4.84
N SER A 234 11.52 20.91 5.68
CA SER A 234 12.84 21.30 5.19
C SER A 234 13.58 20.21 4.42
N ASN A 235 13.38 18.94 4.77
CA ASN A 235 13.97 17.80 4.09
C ASN A 235 12.97 16.98 3.27
N GLY A 236 11.76 17.49 2.98
CA GLY A 236 10.82 16.66 2.23
C GLY A 236 9.36 17.07 2.19
N GLU A 237 8.56 16.12 1.74
CA GLU A 237 7.11 16.23 1.63
C GLU A 237 6.43 14.96 2.13
N VAL A 238 5.23 15.10 2.69
CA VAL A 238 4.37 13.97 3.08
C VAL A 238 3.09 14.04 2.27
N TRP A 239 2.88 13.04 1.41
CA TRP A 239 1.75 12.93 0.50
C TRP A 239 0.85 11.81 1.00
N VAL A 240 -0.43 12.09 1.21
CA VAL A 240 -1.39 11.12 1.73
C VAL A 240 -2.04 10.41 0.56
N LEU A 241 -2.03 9.08 0.57
CA LEU A 241 -2.56 8.26 -0.53
C LEU A 241 -3.87 7.55 -0.15
N ASN A 242 -4.79 7.51 -1.12
CA ASN A 242 -6.04 6.73 -1.03
C ASN A 242 -5.85 5.25 -1.36
N GLY A 243 -4.64 4.84 -1.75
CA GLY A 243 -4.25 3.45 -2.00
C GLY A 243 -2.82 3.19 -1.53
N VAL A 244 -2.30 2.02 -1.87
CA VAL A 244 -0.98 1.53 -1.47
C VAL A 244 -0.11 1.36 -2.71
N VAL A 245 1.13 1.83 -2.66
CA VAL A 245 2.12 1.61 -3.72
C VAL A 245 2.45 0.12 -3.79
N ASN A 246 2.51 -0.43 -5.00
CA ASN A 246 2.86 -1.83 -5.18
C ASN A 246 4.29 -2.11 -4.69
N TYR A 247 4.47 -3.26 -4.03
CA TYR A 247 5.72 -3.71 -3.42
C TYR A 247 5.92 -5.19 -3.76
N GLN A 248 7.18 -5.56 -4.01
CA GLN A 248 7.64 -6.92 -4.24
C GLN A 248 8.41 -7.40 -3.01
#